data_AF-A0A2Z2KIA8-F1
#
_entry.id   AF-A0A2Z2KIA8-F1
#
_cell.length_a   1.000
_cell.length_b   1.000
_cell.length_c   1.000
_cell.angle_alpha   90.00
_cell.angle_beta   90.00
_cell.angle_gamma   90.00
#
_symmetry.space_group_name_H-M   'P 1'
#
loop_
_entity.id
_entity.type
_entity.pdbx_description
1 polymer ?
#
loop_
_entity_poly.entity_id
_entity_poly.type
_entity_poly.pdbx_seq_one_letter_code
_entity_poly.pdbx_strand_id
1 'polypeptide(L)' 'MKLSEARNVKSLTQEKISRLINVSLKHYQNIEHGITTPTVNIALHICEILEVDPRDIDEWKDRRPSV' A
#
# COMPACT_ATOMS: atom_id res chain seq x y z
N MET A 1 -6.06 -5.99 -6.73
CA MET A 1 -6.68 -5.93 -5.40
C MET A 1 -6.40 -4.58 -4.78
N LYS A 2 -7.28 -4.11 -3.89
CA LYS A 2 -7.02 -2.88 -3.15
C LYS A 2 -6.03 -3.12 -2.02
N LEU A 3 -5.19 -2.13 -1.74
CA LEU A 3 -4.26 -2.22 -0.61
C LEU A 3 -4.97 -2.43 0.74
N SER A 4 -6.14 -1.81 0.91
CA SER A 4 -6.98 -1.98 2.11
C SER A 4 -7.49 -3.41 2.29
N GLU A 5 -7.77 -4.13 1.20
CA GLU A 5 -8.19 -5.53 1.25
C GLU A 5 -7.04 -6.43 1.75
N ALA A 6 -5.85 -6.25 1.18
CA ALA A 6 -4.64 -6.95 1.62
C ALA A 6 -4.36 -6.71 3.11
N ARG A 7 -4.50 -5.46 3.58
CA ARG A 7 -4.35 -5.13 5.01
C ARG A 7 -5.39 -5.82 5.89
N ASN A 8 -6.65 -5.83 5.46
CA ASN A 8 -7.74 -6.46 6.23
C ASN A 8 -7.56 -7.98 6.35
N VAL A 9 -7.03 -8.65 5.31
CA VAL A 9 -6.69 -10.08 5.37
C VAL A 9 -5.64 -10.36 6.45
N LYS A 10 -4.67 -9.46 6.64
CA LYS A 10 -3.68 -9.53 7.72
C LYS A 10 -4.21 -9.10 9.09
N SER A 11 -5.47 -8.68 9.19
CA SER A 11 -6.07 -8.15 10.43
C SER A 11 -5.28 -6.99 11.05
N LEU A 12 -4.63 -6.19 10.20
CA LEU A 12 -3.84 -5.03 10.62
C LEU A 12 -4.68 -3.75 10.54
N THR A 13 -4.54 -2.86 11.51
CA THR A 13 -5.14 -1.52 11.41
C THR A 13 -4.22 -0.58 10.61
N GLN A 14 -4.77 0.52 10.11
CA GLN A 14 -4.00 1.55 9.40
C GLN A 14 -2.91 2.17 10.31
N GLU A 15 -3.20 2.34 11.60
CA GLU A 15 -2.24 2.85 12.59
C GLU A 15 -1.11 1.86 12.86
N LYS A 16 -1.42 0.55 12.86
CA LYS A 16 -0.40 -0.47 13.09
C LYS A 16 0.62 -0.48 11.97
N ILE A 17 0.16 -0.51 10.72
CA ILE A 17 1.06 -0.55 9.56
C ILE A 17 1.78 0.78 9.35
N SER A 18 1.14 1.93 9.60
CA SER A 18 1.82 3.23 9.51
C SER A 18 3.02 3.31 10.47
N ARG A 19 2.89 2.75 11.67
CA ARG A 19 4.00 2.65 12.64
C ARG A 19 5.09 1.68 12.18
N LEU A 20 4.72 0.53 11.59
CA LEU A 20 5.68 -0.46 11.10
C LEU A 20 6.57 0.09 9.98
N ILE A 21 5.98 0.88 9.07
CA ILE A 21 6.72 1.48 7.95
C ILE A 21 7.25 2.90 8.25
N ASN A 22 7.12 3.36 9.49
CA ASN A 22 7.56 4.67 9.98
C ASN A 22 7.04 5.86 9.16
N VAL A 23 5.73 5.91 8.93
CA VAL A 23 5.04 7.04 8.28
C VAL A 23 3.87 7.54 9.13
N SER A 24 3.40 8.75 8.85
CA SER A 24 2.17 9.26 9.48
C SER A 24 0.94 8.46 9.01
N LEU A 25 -0.06 8.33 9.87
CA LEU A 25 -1.33 7.67 9.54
C LEU A 25 -1.96 8.26 8.27
N LYS A 26 -1.97 9.60 8.17
CA LYS A 26 -2.49 10.32 7.00
C LYS A 26 -1.76 9.95 5.71
N HIS A 27 -0.44 9.80 5.77
CA HIS A 27 0.34 9.39 4.60
C HIS A 27 -0.03 7.97 4.15
N TYR A 28 -0.15 7.03 5.09
CA TYR A 28 -0.59 5.66 4.79
C TYR A 28 -2.02 5.62 4.24
N GLN A 29 -2.96 6.39 4.81
CA GLN A 29 -4.33 6.51 4.30
C GLN A 29 -4.37 7.06 2.88
N ASN A 30 -3.56 8.07 2.56
CA ASN A 30 -3.46 8.59 1.20
C ASN A 30 -2.93 7.53 0.22
N ILE A 31 -2.02 6.67 0.65
CA ILE A 31 -1.53 5.54 -0.14
C ILE A 31 -2.67 4.53 -0.40
N GLU A 32 -3.42 4.13 0.64
CA GLU A 32 -4.55 3.20 0.49
C GLU A 32 -5.69 3.76 -0.40
N HIS A 33 -5.87 5.08 -0.42
CA HIS A 33 -6.86 5.73 -1.28
C HIS A 33 -6.33 6.01 -2.70
N GLY A 34 -5.07 5.69 -3.01
CA GLY A 34 -4.45 5.99 -4.30
C GLY A 34 -4.22 7.49 -4.55
N ILE A 35 -4.27 8.32 -3.50
CA ILE A 35 -4.00 9.77 -3.57
C ILE A 35 -2.49 10.03 -3.65
N THR A 36 -1.69 9.18 -3.01
CA THR A 36 -0.23 9.31 -2.99
C THR A 36 0.41 7.99 -3.40
N THR A 37 1.25 8.02 -4.42
CA THR A 37 2.11 6.89 -4.77
C THR A 37 3.27 6.83 -3.77
N PRO A 38 3.46 5.72 -3.04
CA PRO A 38 4.59 5.57 -2.13
C PRO A 38 5.90 5.50 -2.91
N THR A 39 7.02 5.79 -2.25
CA THR A 39 8.34 5.47 -2.80
C THR A 39 8.50 3.95 -2.89
N VAL A 40 9.40 3.48 -3.77
CA VAL A 40 9.64 2.04 -3.97
C VAL A 40 9.96 1.34 -2.66
N ASN A 41 10.79 1.93 -1.79
CA ASN A 41 11.15 1.33 -0.50
C ASN A 41 9.93 1.17 0.43
N ILE A 42 9.06 2.18 0.49
CA ILE A 42 7.83 2.11 1.31
C ILE A 42 6.88 1.07 0.71
N ALA A 43 6.71 1.05 -0.61
CA ALA A 43 5.86 0.09 -1.30
C ALA A 43 6.30 -1.35 -1.03
N LEU A 44 7.61 -1.63 -1.17
CA LEU A 44 8.17 -2.95 -0.90
C LEU A 44 8.02 -3.35 0.56
N HIS A 45 8.25 -2.45 1.51
CA HIS A 45 8.09 -2.74 2.94
C HIS A 45 6.62 -3.03 3.31
N ILE A 46 5.66 -2.29 2.73
CA ILE A 46 4.23 -2.60 2.87
C ILE A 46 3.92 -3.99 2.32
N CYS A 47 4.43 -4.31 1.12
CA CYS A 47 4.22 -5.60 0.48
C CYS A 47 4.79 -6.77 1.28
N GLU A 48 5.96 -6.58 1.89
CA GLU A 48 6.59 -7.59 2.76
C GLU A 48 5.72 -7.87 3.99
N ILE A 49 5.21 -6.83 4.66
CA ILE A 49 4.31 -6.97 5.81
C ILE A 49 2.99 -7.63 5.41
N LEU A 50 2.48 -7.31 4.23
CA LEU A 50 1.19 -7.80 3.74
C LEU A 50 1.30 -9.14 2.99
N GLU A 51 2.51 -9.62 2.71
CA GLU A 51 2.80 -10.81 1.91
C GLU A 51 2.08 -10.81 0.54
N VAL A 52 2.18 -9.69 -0.19
CA VAL A 52 1.56 -9.50 -1.52
C VAL A 52 2.58 -8.98 -2.54
N ASP A 53 2.38 -9.23 -3.84
CA ASP A 53 3.22 -8.65 -4.89
C ASP A 53 2.76 -7.20 -5.17
N PRO A 54 3.67 -6.21 -5.27
CA PRO A 54 3.32 -4.83 -5.57
C PRO A 54 2.58 -4.65 -6.90
N ARG A 55 2.72 -5.57 -7.86
CA ARG A 55 2.00 -5.55 -9.14
C ARG A 55 0.52 -5.91 -9.01
N ASP A 56 0.14 -6.54 -7.90
CA ASP A 56 -1.24 -6.92 -7.64
C ASP A 56 -2.07 -5.76 -7.04
N ILE A 57 -1.40 -4.69 -6.58
CA ILE A 57 -2.02 -3.52 -5.95
C ILE A 57 -2.58 -2.57 -7.01
N ASP A 58 -3.90 -2.41 -7.02
CA ASP A 58 -4.61 -1.63 -8.05
C ASP A 58 -4.29 -0.15 -7.99
N GLU A 59 -4.02 0.39 -6.81
CA GLU A 59 -3.63 1.79 -6.60
C GLU A 59 -2.28 2.13 -7.24
N TRP A 60 -1.45 1.13 -7.56
CA TRP A 60 -0.09 1.33 -8.09
C TRP A 60 0.06 0.90 -9.56
N LYS A 61 -1.01 0.39 -10.18
CA LYS A 61 -1.00 0.01 -11.60
C LYS A 61 -0.89 1.25 -12.48
N ASP A 62 -0.01 1.18 -13.48
CA ASP A 62 0.10 2.22 -14.51
C ASP A 62 -1.21 2.26 -15.32
N ARG A 63 -1.84 3.45 -15.36
CA ARG A 63 -3.08 3.68 -16.10
C ARG A 63 -2.83 4.08 -17.55
N ARG A 64 -1.57 4.18 -17.98
CA ARG A 64 -1.26 4.41 -19.39
C ARG A 64 -1.68 3.19 -20.21
N PRO A 65 -2.37 3.38 -21.35
CA PRO A 65 -2.60 2.28 -22.27
C PRO A 65 -1.25 1.72 -22.72
N SER A 66 -1.12 0.40 -22.74
CA SER A 66 0.02 -0.27 -23.36
C SER A 66 0.09 0.18 -24.82
N VAL A 67 1.21 0.79 -25.20
CA VAL A 67 1.53 1.15 -26.58
C VAL A 67 1.85 -0.08 -27.41
#